data_AF-A0A928J7N4-F1
#
_entry.id   AF-A0A928J7N4-F1
#
_cell.length_a   1.000
_cell.length_b   1.000
_cell.length_c   1.000
_cell.angle_alpha   90.00
_cell.angle_beta   90.00
_cell.angle_gamma   90.00
#
_symmetry.space_group_name_H-M   'P 1'
#
loop_
_entity.id
_entity.type
_entity.pdbx_description
1 polymer ?
#
loop_
_entity_poly.entity_id
_entity_poly.type
_entity_poly.pdbx_seq_one_letter_code
_entity_poly.pdbx_strand_id
1 'polypeptide(L)'
;MKLRIEEIFWGINHREGRFSEKVTADEVFPCEVGAVPEFGNGRRKFYIDKVTEKTIVLSVHYENNPSADEEWRLRIGCKKEYAPISFDGGYKYRFYVTE
;
A
#
# COMPACT_ATOMS: atom_id res chain seq x y z
N MET A 1 -5.05 -8.33 15.23
CA MET A 1 -5.19 -7.68 13.91
C MET A 1 -3.85 -7.63 13.23
N LYS A 2 -3.82 -8.03 11.97
CA LYS A 2 -2.61 -7.96 11.14
C LYS A 2 -2.92 -7.24 9.84
N LEU A 3 -2.03 -6.35 9.45
CA LEU A 3 -2.07 -5.64 8.20
C LEU A 3 -1.16 -6.36 7.22
N ARG A 4 -1.75 -6.94 6.18
CA ARG A 4 -0.99 -7.46 5.04
C ARG A 4 -0.86 -6.38 3.99
N ILE A 5 0.35 -6.17 3.50
CA ILE A 5 0.67 -5.22 2.43
C ILE A 5 1.35 -5.99 1.30
N GLU A 6 0.79 -5.87 0.10
CA GLU A 6 1.37 -6.41 -1.13
C GLU A 6 1.83 -5.24 -2.00
N GLU A 7 3.12 -5.17 -2.33
CA GLU A 7 3.65 -4.29 -3.37
C GLU A 7 3.60 -5.03 -4.69
N ILE A 8 3.00 -4.38 -5.68
CA ILE A 8 2.85 -4.92 -7.02
C ILE A 8 3.46 -3.91 -7.98
N PHE A 9 4.53 -4.33 -8.66
CA PHE A 9 5.03 -3.62 -9.81
C PHE A 9 4.15 -3.93 -11.01
N TRP A 10 3.62 -2.90 -11.65
CA TRP A 10 2.83 -3.02 -12.86
C TRP A 10 3.44 -2.18 -13.98
N GLY A 11 3.26 -2.62 -15.21
CA GLY A 11 3.72 -1.88 -16.38
C GLY A 11 2.97 -2.29 -17.62
N ILE A 12 2.96 -1.40 -18.60
CA ILE A 12 2.37 -1.66 -19.91
C ILE A 12 3.51 -1.70 -20.92
N ASN A 13 3.73 -2.86 -21.54
CA ASN A 13 4.60 -2.91 -22.69
C ASN A 13 3.84 -2.37 -23.91
N HIS A 14 4.00 -1.09 -24.19
CA HIS A 14 3.32 -0.40 -25.30
C HIS A 14 3.59 -1.02 -26.68
N ARG A 15 4.73 -1.72 -26.85
CA ARG A 15 5.08 -2.37 -28.12
C ARG A 15 4.28 -3.66 -28.36
N GLU A 16 3.92 -4.37 -27.29
CA GLU A 16 3.16 -5.64 -27.36
C GLU A 16 1.70 -5.51 -26.92
N GLY A 17 1.29 -4.35 -26.39
CA GLY A 17 -0.02 -4.13 -25.79
C GLY A 17 -0.28 -4.99 -24.54
N ARG A 18 0.78 -5.49 -23.90
CA ARG A 18 0.68 -6.41 -22.76
C ARG A 18 0.80 -5.67 -21.44
N PHE A 19 -0.20 -5.83 -20.60
CA PHE A 19 -0.16 -5.44 -19.19
C PHE A 19 0.50 -6.55 -18.38
N SER A 20 1.44 -6.19 -17.51
CA SER A 20 2.11 -7.12 -16.61
C SER A 20 2.02 -6.62 -15.17
N GLU A 21 1.71 -7.53 -14.26
CA GLU A 21 1.77 -7.29 -12.82
C GLU A 21 2.68 -8.34 -12.18
N LYS A 22 3.53 -7.88 -11.28
CA LYS A 22 4.41 -8.74 -10.49
C LYS A 22 4.36 -8.28 -9.04
N VAL A 23 3.98 -9.18 -8.15
CA VAL A 23 4.14 -8.96 -6.71
C VAL A 23 5.64 -8.92 -6.42
N THR A 24 6.13 -7.78 -5.94
CA THR A 24 7.53 -7.55 -5.60
C THR A 24 7.79 -7.76 -4.12
N ALA A 25 6.80 -7.51 -3.28
CA ALA A 25 6.86 -7.77 -1.85
C ALA A 25 5.47 -8.13 -1.32
N ASP A 26 5.44 -9.02 -0.33
CA ASP A 26 4.22 -9.47 0.36
C ASP A 26 4.58 -9.68 1.83
N GLU A 27 4.16 -8.74 2.68
CA GLU A 27 4.51 -8.78 4.09
C GLU A 27 3.30 -8.56 4.99
N VAL A 28 3.38 -9.14 6.19
CA VAL A 28 2.33 -9.09 7.19
C VAL A 28 2.89 -8.42 8.43
N PHE A 29 2.29 -7.29 8.79
CA PHE A 29 2.69 -6.48 9.93
C PHE A 29 1.67 -6.59 11.06
N PRO A 30 2.10 -6.55 12.32
CA PRO A 30 1.18 -6.34 13.43
C PRO A 30 0.54 -4.95 13.29
N CYS A 31 -0.77 -4.84 13.53
CA CYS A 31 -1.45 -3.56 13.56
C CYS A 31 -1.11 -2.82 14.85
N GLU A 32 0.05 -2.19 14.89
CA GLU A 32 0.51 -1.34 15.99
C GLU A 32 0.55 0.11 15.52
N VAL A 33 0.20 1.05 16.41
CA VAL A 33 0.25 2.48 16.09
C VAL A 33 1.72 2.88 15.91
N GLY A 34 2.04 3.46 14.75
CA GLY A 34 3.41 3.83 14.40
C GLY A 34 3.73 3.69 12.93
N ALA A 35 5.01 3.86 12.60
CA ALA A 35 5.51 3.65 11.25
C ALA A 35 5.47 2.16 10.90
N VAL A 36 4.86 1.83 9.77
CA VAL A 36 5.04 0.52 9.15
C VAL A 36 6.51 0.46 8.71
N PRO A 37 7.25 -0.63 9.01
CA PRO A 37 8.63 -0.76 8.59
C PRO A 37 8.76 -0.59 7.07
N GLU A 38 9.94 -0.10 6.66
CA GLU A 38 10.21 0.20 5.25
C GLU A 38 9.99 -1.06 4.39
N PHE A 39 9.07 -0.94 3.44
CA PHE A 39 8.57 -2.06 2.65
C PHE A 39 8.76 -1.78 1.16
N GLY A 40 9.38 -2.72 0.47
CA GLY A 40 9.48 -2.73 -0.99
C GLY A 40 10.35 -1.63 -1.60
N ASN A 41 10.25 -1.49 -2.93
CA ASN A 41 11.11 -0.59 -3.73
C ASN A 41 10.45 0.76 -4.05
N GLY A 42 9.13 0.91 -3.86
CA GLY A 42 8.41 2.10 -4.34
C GLY A 42 8.52 3.35 -3.46
N ARG A 43 9.41 3.36 -2.46
CA ARG A 43 9.75 4.52 -1.60
C ARG A 43 8.53 5.18 -0.93
N ARG A 44 7.48 4.41 -0.66
CA ARG A 44 6.28 4.87 0.06
C ARG A 44 6.41 4.48 1.52
N LYS A 45 6.15 5.44 2.41
CA LYS A 45 6.15 5.20 3.86
C LYS A 45 4.70 5.14 4.32
N PHE A 46 4.33 4.05 4.98
CA PHE A 46 2.99 3.86 5.52
C PHE A 46 3.02 4.01 7.03
N TYR A 47 1.98 4.61 7.59
CA TYR A 47 1.85 4.87 9.01
C TYR A 47 0.47 4.45 9.48
N ILE A 48 0.42 3.80 10.62
CA ILE A 48 -0.83 3.44 11.27
C ILE A 48 -1.07 4.48 12.36
N ASP A 49 -1.93 5.46 12.09
CA ASP A 49 -2.25 6.53 13.03
C ASP A 49 -3.12 6.06 14.20
N LYS A 50 -4.01 5.10 13.92
CA LYS A 50 -4.97 4.62 14.92
C LYS A 50 -5.35 3.18 14.66
N VAL A 51 -5.42 2.40 15.73
CA VAL A 51 -5.96 1.04 15.74
C VAL A 51 -7.13 1.00 16.72
N THR A 52 -8.25 0.44 16.28
CA THR A 52 -9.43 0.14 17.11
C THR A 52 -9.67 -1.37 17.11
N GLU A 53 -10.68 -1.87 17.82
CA GLU A 53 -11.06 -3.29 17.83
C GLU A 53 -11.42 -3.87 16.45
N LYS A 54 -11.83 -3.06 15.47
CA LYS A 54 -12.24 -3.55 14.14
C LYS A 54 -11.69 -2.76 12.96
N THR A 55 -11.02 -1.64 13.20
CA THR A 55 -10.54 -0.75 12.15
C THR A 55 -9.14 -0.24 12.44
N ILE A 56 -8.41 0.05 11.38
CA ILE A 56 -7.16 0.81 11.42
C ILE A 56 -7.31 2.07 10.56
N VAL A 57 -6.59 3.11 10.94
CA VAL A 57 -6.37 4.31 10.13
C VAL A 57 -4.96 4.21 9.59
N LEU A 58 -4.83 4.14 8.27
CA LEU A 58 -3.58 4.00 7.55
C LEU A 58 -3.34 5.27 6.74
N SER A 59 -2.23 5.94 6.98
CA SER A 59 -1.77 7.08 6.19
C SER A 59 -0.60 6.68 5.32
N VAL A 60 -0.57 7.14 4.08
CA VAL A 60 0.61 7.10 3.23
C VAL A 60 1.28 8.46 3.26
N HIS A 61 2.59 8.48 3.50
CA HIS A 61 3.41 9.65 3.34
C HIS A 61 4.35 9.48 2.15
N TYR A 62 4.40 10.51 1.30
CA TYR A 62 5.32 10.54 0.19
C TYR A 62 6.49 11.47 0.48
N GLU A 63 7.70 10.90 0.50
CA GLU A 63 8.94 11.62 0.85
C GLU A 63 9.17 12.88 0.00
N ASN A 64 8.66 12.91 -1.23
CA ASN A 64 8.93 13.99 -2.18
C ASN A 64 7.73 14.91 -2.49
N ASN A 65 6.53 14.64 -1.92
CA ASN A 65 5.36 15.51 -2.08
C ASN A 65 4.34 15.28 -0.96
N PRO A 66 4.39 16.05 0.15
CA PRO A 66 3.46 15.92 1.27
C PRO A 66 2.01 16.28 0.92
N SER A 67 1.76 16.97 -0.20
CA SER A 67 0.39 17.22 -0.67
C SER A 67 -0.28 16.00 -1.31
N ALA A 68 0.44 14.89 -1.47
CA ALA A 68 -0.08 13.62 -1.96
C ALA A 68 -0.30 12.60 -0.82
N ASP A 69 -0.22 13.05 0.43
CA ASP A 69 -0.52 12.22 1.59
C ASP A 69 -2.01 11.88 1.60
N GLU A 70 -2.32 10.60 1.82
CA GLU A 70 -3.71 10.10 1.88
C GLU A 70 -3.91 9.28 3.16
N GLU A 71 -5.04 9.51 3.82
CA GLU A 71 -5.50 8.72 4.97
C GLU A 71 -6.66 7.81 4.55
N TRP A 72 -6.60 6.54 4.93
CA TRP A 72 -7.68 5.59 4.72
C TRP A 72 -8.06 4.86 6.00
N ARG A 73 -9.37 4.66 6.17
CA ARG A 73 -9.92 3.86 7.26
C ARG A 73 -10.23 2.47 6.75
N LEU A 74 -9.48 1.47 7.21
CA LEU A 74 -9.60 0.08 6.81
C LEU A 74 -10.25 -0.72 7.94
N ARG A 75 -11.29 -1.50 7.61
CA ARG A 75 -11.93 -2.44 8.54
C ARG A 75 -11.36 -3.84 8.33
N ILE A 76 -11.38 -4.67 9.37
CA ILE A 76 -11.12 -6.11 9.25
C ILE A 76 -11.95 -6.71 8.10
N GLY A 77 -11.30 -7.50 7.24
CA GLY A 77 -11.88 -8.12 6.06
C GLY A 77 -11.98 -7.19 4.85
N CYS A 78 -11.67 -5.89 4.99
CA CYS A 78 -11.61 -4.99 3.85
C CYS A 78 -10.25 -5.07 3.15
N LYS A 79 -10.33 -4.97 1.82
CA LYS A 79 -9.20 -4.78 0.92
C LYS A 79 -9.22 -3.33 0.43
N LYS A 80 -8.05 -2.69 0.42
CA LYS A 80 -7.84 -1.39 -0.22
C LYS A 80 -6.70 -1.53 -1.22
N GLU A 81 -6.87 -0.94 -2.39
CA GLU A 81 -5.80 -0.79 -3.37
C GLU A 81 -5.43 0.69 -3.45
N TYR A 82 -4.14 0.96 -3.46
CA TYR A 82 -3.55 2.27 -3.72
C TYR A 82 -2.68 2.14 -4.97
N ALA A 83 -3.11 2.80 -6.04
CA ALA A 83 -2.39 2.86 -7.29
C ALA A 83 -2.06 4.33 -7.60
N PRO A 84 -0.84 4.80 -7.30
CA PRO A 84 -0.43 6.14 -7.69
C PRO A 84 -0.49 6.30 -9.22
N ILE A 85 -0.84 7.51 -9.67
CA ILE A 85 -0.97 7.82 -11.09
C ILE A 85 0.39 7.60 -11.76
N SER A 86 0.42 6.70 -12.74
CA SER A 86 1.59 6.42 -13.57
C SER A 86 1.13 6.05 -14.97
N PHE A 87 1.85 6.52 -15.99
CA PHE A 87 1.42 6.39 -17.39
C PHE A 87 1.96 5.13 -18.07
N ASP A 88 3.20 4.74 -17.74
CA ASP A 88 3.92 3.62 -18.39
C ASP A 88 4.07 2.39 -17.46
N GLY A 89 3.87 2.61 -16.16
CA GLY A 89 4.04 1.60 -15.12
C GLY A 89 4.52 2.22 -13.81
N GLY A 90 4.39 1.46 -12.73
CA GLY A 90 4.78 1.92 -11.40
C GLY A 90 4.52 0.86 -10.33
N TYR A 91 4.55 1.31 -9.09
CA TYR A 91 4.23 0.48 -7.94
C TYR A 91 2.82 0.77 -7.49
N LYS A 92 2.04 -0.29 -7.24
CA LYS A 92 0.76 -0.21 -6.55
C LYS A 92 0.80 -1.08 -5.31
N TYR A 93 -0.06 -0.77 -4.37
CA TYR A 93 -0.08 -1.37 -3.05
C TYR A 93 -1.47 -1.92 -2.76
N ARG A 94 -1.54 -3.14 -2.24
CA ARG A 94 -2.79 -3.71 -1.73
C ARG A 94 -2.65 -3.90 -0.23
N PHE A 95 -3.64 -3.41 0.49
CA PHE A 95 -3.75 -3.53 1.93
C PHE A 95 -4.91 -4.45 2.26
N TYR A 96 -4.67 -5.40 3.15
CA TYR A 96 -5.68 -6.31 3.65
C TYR A 96 -5.58 -6.41 5.16
N VAL A 97 -6.67 -6.10 5.86
CA VAL A 97 -6.72 -6.18 7.32
C VAL A 97 -7.34 -7.50 7.72
N THR A 98 -6.59 -8.28 8.49
CA THR A 98 -7.00 -9.58 9.04
C THR A 98 -7.10 -9.52 10.56
N GLU A 99 -7.89 -10.43 11.14
CA GLU A 99 -8.05 -10.58 12.59
C GLU A 99 -6.73 -10.86 13.32
#